data_AF-W1DLQ8-F1
#
_entry.id   AF-W1DLQ8-F1
#
_cell.length_a   1.000
_cell.length_b   1.000
_cell.length_c   1.000
_cell.angle_alpha   90.00
_cell.angle_beta   90.00
_cell.angle_gamma   90.00
#
_symmetry.space_group_name_H-M   'P 1'
#
loop_
_entity.id
_entity.type
_entity.pdbx_description
1 polymer ?
#
loop_
_entity_poly.entity_id
_entity_poly.type
_entity_poly.pdbx_seq_one_letter_code
_entity_poly.pdbx_strand_id
1 'polypeptide(L)'
;MLPQAAPGIVAASIFVFLESLDEFTGTFFVGAPDITTLPLLLYNASMSGNYQVSSITALILLVPSLLFMVVIHKFMRPEMMAKLGK
;
A
#
# COMPACT_ATOMS: atom_id res chain seq x y z
N MET A 1 -11.22 19.15 -18.73
CA MET A 1 -10.84 17.71 -18.67
C MET A 1 -9.94 17.41 -17.47
N LEU A 2 -8.85 18.17 -17.22
CA LEU A 2 -8.00 17.98 -16.03
C LEU A 2 -8.72 18.05 -14.67
N PRO A 3 -9.65 19.00 -14.40
CA PRO A 3 -10.28 19.11 -13.07
C PRO A 3 -11.26 17.96 -12.76
N GLN A 4 -11.90 17.41 -13.79
CA GLN A 4 -12.85 16.30 -13.65
C GLN A 4 -12.14 14.94 -13.53
N ALA A 5 -10.93 14.80 -14.08
CA ALA A 5 -10.10 13.61 -13.92
C ALA A 5 -9.30 13.60 -12.59
N ALA A 6 -9.15 14.74 -11.92
CA ALA A 6 -8.42 14.89 -10.67
C ALA A 6 -8.77 13.87 -9.57
N PRO A 7 -10.05 13.59 -9.24
CA PRO A 7 -10.38 12.58 -8.23
C PRO A 7 -9.95 11.16 -8.64
N GLY A 8 -9.99 10.84 -9.93
CA GLY A 8 -9.49 9.56 -10.46
C GLY A 8 -7.97 9.45 -10.39
N ILE A 9 -7.25 10.53 -10.71
CA ILE A 9 -5.77 10.57 -10.64
C ILE A 9 -5.29 10.42 -9.20
N VAL A 10 -5.93 11.09 -8.24
CA VAL A 10 -5.61 10.96 -6.82
C VAL A 10 -5.86 9.53 -6.34
N ALA A 11 -6.99 8.93 -6.71
CA ALA A 11 -7.29 7.54 -6.36
C ALA A 11 -6.25 6.56 -6.93
N ALA A 12 -5.90 6.70 -8.22
CA ALA A 12 -4.89 5.87 -8.87
C ALA A 12 -3.49 6.06 -8.24
N SER A 13 -3.13 7.27 -7.85
CA SER A 13 -1.84 7.56 -7.21
C SER A 13 -1.72 6.89 -5.84
N ILE A 14 -2.77 6.94 -5.01
CA ILE A 14 -2.79 6.25 -3.71
C ILE A 14 -2.74 4.73 -3.91
N PHE A 15 -3.48 4.21 -4.89
CA PHE A 15 -3.49 2.77 -5.18
C PHE A 15 -2.11 2.27 -5.62
N VAL A 16 -1.46 2.95 -6.57
CA VAL A 16 -0.11 2.58 -7.03
C VAL A 16 0.93 2.72 -5.91
N PHE A 17 0.80 3.74 -5.05
CA PHE A 17 1.67 3.88 -3.88
C PHE A 17 1.52 2.69 -2.92
N LEU A 18 0.29 2.25 -2.64
CA LEU A 18 0.05 1.08 -1.81
C LEU A 18 0.65 -0.19 -2.40
N GLU A 19 0.40 -0.47 -3.67
CA GLU A 19 0.99 -1.61 -4.37
C GLU A 19 2.52 -1.59 -4.29
N SER A 20 3.14 -0.40 -4.38
CA SER A 20 4.60 -0.29 -4.24
C SER A 20 5.14 -0.59 -2.84
N LEU A 21 4.35 -0.36 -1.79
CA LEU A 21 4.75 -0.66 -0.41
C LEU A 21 4.69 -2.16 -0.10
N ASP A 22 3.72 -2.85 -0.69
CA ASP A 22 3.51 -4.28 -0.53
C ASP A 22 4.31 -5.12 -1.57
N GLU A 23 5.08 -4.46 -2.45
CA GLU A 23 5.88 -5.11 -3.49
C GLU A 23 7.07 -5.89 -2.90
N PHE A 24 6.89 -7.20 -2.83
CA PHE A 24 7.92 -8.15 -2.42
C PHE A 24 8.73 -8.68 -3.60
N THR A 25 8.08 -9.01 -4.71
CA THR A 25 8.71 -9.79 -5.80
C THR A 25 9.84 -9.00 -6.45
N GLY A 26 9.57 -7.76 -6.85
CA GLY A 26 10.56 -6.89 -7.48
C GLY A 26 11.74 -6.58 -6.56
N THR A 27 11.47 -6.35 -5.26
CA THR A 27 12.51 -6.02 -4.29
C THR A 27 13.34 -7.25 -3.91
N PHE A 28 12.74 -8.45 -3.86
CA PHE A 28 13.42 -9.71 -3.60
C PHE A 28 14.40 -10.10 -4.72
N PHE A 29 13.99 -9.98 -5.99
CA PHE A 29 14.82 -10.41 -7.11
C PHE A 29 15.89 -9.39 -7.53
N VAL A 30 15.62 -8.10 -7.35
CA VAL A 30 16.50 -7.02 -7.85
C VAL A 30 17.26 -6.31 -6.74
N GLY A 31 16.69 -6.23 -5.54
CA GLY A 31 17.26 -5.47 -4.42
C GLY A 31 17.90 -6.33 -3.33
N ALA A 32 17.50 -7.58 -3.16
CA ALA A 32 18.05 -8.43 -2.10
C ALA A 32 19.43 -9.00 -2.48
N PRO A 33 20.36 -9.15 -1.51
CA PRO A 33 20.19 -8.83 -0.07
C PRO A 33 20.55 -7.39 0.31
N ASP A 34 21.11 -6.59 -0.60
CA ASP A 34 21.69 -5.28 -0.29
C ASP A 34 20.66 -4.23 0.15
N ILE A 35 19.42 -4.34 -0.34
CA ILE A 35 18.31 -3.46 0.01
C ILE A 35 17.24 -4.28 0.74
N THR A 36 17.02 -3.97 2.02
CA THR A 36 15.99 -4.60 2.85
C THR A 36 14.79 -3.67 3.01
N THR A 37 13.69 -4.02 2.36
CA THR A 37 12.39 -3.35 2.53
C THR A 37 11.60 -3.99 3.67
N LEU A 38 10.54 -3.33 4.15
CA LEU A 38 9.64 -3.89 5.16
C LEU A 38 9.09 -5.29 4.82
N PRO A 39 8.58 -5.57 3.61
CA PRO A 39 8.12 -6.92 3.24
C PRO A 39 9.27 -7.94 3.21
N LEU A 40 10.47 -7.54 2.78
CA LEU A 40 11.66 -8.41 2.83
C LEU A 40 12.08 -8.71 4.27
N LEU A 41 12.04 -7.71 5.16
CA LEU A 41 12.34 -7.90 6.58
C LEU A 41 11.34 -8.86 7.24
N LEU A 42 10.05 -8.72 6.95
CA LEU A 42 9.01 -9.64 7.41
C LEU A 42 9.28 -11.07 6.92
N TYR A 43 9.59 -11.23 5.64
CA TYR A 43 9.88 -12.54 5.05
C TYR A 43 11.11 -13.18 5.69
N ASN A 44 12.21 -12.43 5.78
CA ASN A 44 13.47 -12.91 6.36
C ASN A 44 13.33 -13.24 7.85
N ALA A 45 12.65 -12.39 8.63
CA ALA A 45 12.38 -12.65 10.05
C ALA A 45 11.48 -13.89 10.25
N SER A 46 10.54 -14.13 9.33
CA SER A 46 9.67 -15.32 9.40
C SER A 46 10.46 -16.58 9.07
N MET A 47 11.32 -16.51 8.05
CA MET A 47 12.23 -17.60 7.68
C MET A 47 13.26 -17.91 8.76
N SER A 48 13.71 -16.90 9.53
CA SER A 48 14.64 -17.08 10.65
C SER A 48 13.97 -17.57 11.93
N GLY A 49 12.64 -17.79 11.93
CA GLY A 49 11.87 -18.17 13.12
C GLY A 49 11.67 -17.05 14.14
N ASN A 50 11.97 -15.79 13.78
CA ASN A 50 11.77 -14.63 14.64
C ASN A 50 10.35 -14.06 14.44
N TYR A 51 9.36 -14.81 14.94
CA TYR A 51 7.95 -14.45 14.84
C TYR A 51 7.62 -13.09 15.48
N GLN A 52 8.39 -12.67 16.49
CA GLN A 52 8.18 -11.37 17.14
C GLN A 52 8.42 -10.23 16.15
N VAL A 53 9.57 -10.23 15.47
CA VAL A 53 9.90 -9.19 14.48
C VAL A 53 8.95 -9.28 13.29
N SER A 54 8.64 -10.49 12.80
CA SER A 54 7.68 -10.68 11.71
C SER A 54 6.30 -10.10 12.02
N SER A 55 5.77 -10.36 13.21
CA SER A 55 4.45 -9.86 13.61
C SER A 55 4.44 -8.34 13.76
N ILE A 56 5.50 -7.74 14.31
CA ILE A 56 5.61 -6.27 14.42
C ILE A 56 5.66 -5.63 13.03
N THR A 57 6.52 -6.14 12.14
CA THR A 57 6.62 -5.64 10.77
C THR A 57 5.31 -5.82 10.01
N ALA A 58 4.59 -6.92 10.22
CA ALA A 58 3.28 -7.15 9.61
C ALA A 58 2.26 -6.10 10.05
N LEU A 59 2.23 -5.78 11.35
CA LEU A 59 1.35 -4.73 11.88
C LEU A 59 1.71 -3.36 11.34
N ILE A 60 3.00 -3.04 11.22
CA ILE A 60 3.48 -1.77 10.65
C ILE A 60 3.07 -1.63 9.18
N LEU A 61 3.10 -2.69 8.39
CA LEU A 61 2.61 -2.69 6.99
C LEU A 61 1.08 -2.63 6.94
N LEU A 62 0.39 -3.32 7.84
CA LEU A 62 -1.06 -3.41 7.87
C LEU A 62 -1.73 -2.06 8.19
N VAL A 63 -1.15 -1.25 9.08
CA VAL A 63 -1.67 0.08 9.45
C VAL A 63 -1.85 1.03 8.25
N PRO A 64 -0.82 1.33 7.44
CA PRO A 64 -0.96 2.19 6.28
C PRO A 64 -1.85 1.55 5.21
N SER A 65 -1.72 0.25 4.93
CA SER A 65 -2.57 -0.42 3.93
C SER A 65 -4.06 -0.31 4.26
N LEU A 66 -4.45 -0.55 5.51
CA LEU A 66 -5.84 -0.34 5.97
C LEU A 66 -6.25 1.12 5.96
N LEU A 67 -5.38 2.02 6.44
CA LEU A 67 -5.67 3.46 6.48
C LEU A 67 -6.01 3.98 5.08
N PHE A 68 -5.14 3.73 4.11
CA PHE A 68 -5.35 4.17 2.74
C PHE A 68 -6.49 3.42 2.06
N MET A 69 -6.71 2.14 2.34
CA MET A 69 -7.87 1.41 1.84
C MET A 69 -9.19 2.03 2.32
N VAL A 70 -9.28 2.43 3.59
CA VAL A 70 -10.45 3.15 4.13
C VAL A 70 -10.60 4.53 3.48
N VAL A 71 -9.50 5.25 3.25
CA VAL A 71 -9.51 6.56 2.56
C VAL A 71 -10.02 6.41 1.13
N ILE A 72 -9.45 5.49 0.35
CA ILE A 72 -9.90 5.17 -1.01
C ILE A 72 -11.37 4.80 -0.99
N HIS A 73 -11.78 3.87 -0.12
CA HIS A 73 -13.18 3.43 -0.04
C HIS A 73 -14.14 4.59 0.32
N LYS A 74 -13.73 5.53 1.17
CA LYS A 74 -14.56 6.69 1.52
C LYS A 74 -14.62 7.74 0.40
N PHE A 75 -13.51 7.98 -0.31
CA PHE A 75 -13.44 8.96 -1.40
C PHE A 75 -14.06 8.45 -2.72
N MET A 76 -13.94 7.15 -2.99
CA MET A 76 -14.46 6.50 -4.19
C MET A 76 -15.90 6.01 -4.03
N ARG A 77 -16.56 6.26 -2.89
CA ARG A 77 -17.98 5.94 -2.75
C ARG A 77 -18.79 6.63 -3.86
N PRO A 78 -19.74 5.93 -4.50
CA PRO A 78 -20.61 6.48 -5.53
C PRO A 78 -21.31 7.78 -5.12
N GLU A 79 -21.59 7.95 -3.83
CA GLU A 79 -22.22 9.14 -3.22
C GLU A 79 -21.36 10.43 -3.37
N MET A 80 -20.03 10.33 -3.36
CA MET A 80 -19.11 11.45 -3.58
C MET A 80 -19.00 11.80 -5.08
N MET A 81 -18.98 10.78 -5.95
CA MET A 81 -19.00 10.96 -7.40
C MET A 81 -20.34 11.56 -7.88
N ALA A 82 -21.45 11.24 -7.20
CA ALA A 82 -22.76 11.83 -7.46
C ALA A 82 -22.89 13.31 -7.04
N LYS A 83 -22.09 13.78 -6.08
CA LYS A 83 -22.04 15.20 -5.67
C LYS A 83 -21.18 16.08 -6.57
N LEU A 84 -20.24 15.50 -7.32
CA LEU A 84 -19.37 16.23 -8.25
C LEU A 84 -20.02 16.49 -9.62
N GLY A 85 -21.19 15.87 -9.88
CA GLY A 85 -21.97 16.00 -11.10
C GLY A 85 -23.05 17.09 -11.08
N LYS A 86 -23.03 18.01 -10.10
CA LYS A 86 -23.87 19.22 -10.10
C LYS A 86 -23.00 20.46 -10.12
#